data_AF-A0A6B2CPJ4-F1
#
_entry.id   AF-A0A6B2CPJ4-F1
#
_cell.length_a   1.000
_cell.length_b   1.000
_cell.length_c   1.000
_cell.angle_alpha   90.00
_cell.angle_beta   90.00
_cell.angle_gamma   90.00
#
_symmetry.space_group_name_H-M   'P 1'
#
loop_
_entity.id
_entity.type
_entity.pdbx_description
1 polymer ?
#
loop_
_entity_poly.entity_id
_entity_poly.type
_entity_poly.pdbx_seq_one_letter_code
_entity_poly.pdbx_strand_id
1 'polypeptide(L)' 'IRRAAAMALTYLRDARLSPGVRAANAIGALDEVSQDPNMPLHARTKIWQVLSMLETIKD' A
#
# COMPACT_ATOMS: atom_id res chain seq x y z
N ILE A 1 7.57 -5.91 -6.50
CA ILE A 1 7.81 -4.85 -5.48
C ILE A 1 7.77 -3.42 -6.03
N ARG A 2 8.75 -2.94 -6.82
CA ARG A 2 8.81 -1.52 -7.24
C ARG A 2 7.55 -1.02 -7.96
N ARG A 3 6.97 -1.84 -8.83
CA ARG A 3 5.72 -1.53 -9.55
C ARG A 3 4.53 -1.36 -8.59
N ALA A 4 4.36 -2.28 -7.63
CA ALA A 4 3.30 -2.21 -6.63
C ALA A 4 3.40 -0.94 -5.77
N ALA A 5 4.62 -0.58 -5.33
CA ALA A 5 4.85 0.66 -4.60
C ALA A 5 4.52 1.92 -5.44
N ALA A 6 4.87 1.92 -6.73
CA ALA A 6 4.50 3.01 -7.63
C ALA A 6 2.98 3.11 -7.82
N MET A 7 2.29 1.98 -7.97
CA MET A 7 0.82 1.95 -8.06
C MET A 7 0.15 2.46 -6.77
N ALA A 8 0.60 1.99 -5.60
CA ALA A 8 0.12 2.50 -4.32
C ALA A 8 0.27 4.02 -4.23
N LEU A 9 1.40 4.57 -4.67
CA LEU A 9 1.61 6.02 -4.73
C LEU A 9 0.65 6.73 -5.68
N THR A 10 0.29 6.12 -6.82
CA THR A 10 -0.72 6.70 -7.72
C THR A 10 -2.10 6.76 -7.07
N TYR A 11 -2.50 5.72 -6.33
CA TYR A 11 -3.78 5.72 -5.62
C TYR A 11 -3.82 6.78 -4.52
N LEU A 12 -2.74 6.91 -3.73
CA LEU A 12 -2.66 7.90 -2.65
C LEU A 12 -2.72 9.36 -3.15
N ARG A 13 -2.31 9.59 -4.41
CA ARG A 13 -2.29 10.92 -5.03
C ARG A 13 -3.58 11.28 -5.78
N ASP A 14 -4.55 10.38 -5.91
CA ASP A 14 -5.78 10.67 -6.63
C ASP A 14 -6.68 11.62 -5.83
N ALA A 15 -6.55 12.93 -6.11
CA ALA A 15 -7.26 14.00 -5.42
C ALA A 15 -8.80 13.90 -5.50
N ARG A 16 -9.34 13.09 -6.42
CA ARG A 16 -10.78 12.94 -6.65
C ARG A 16 -11.46 11.99 -5.64
N LEU A 17 -10.68 11.16 -4.95
CA LEU A 17 -11.18 10.15 -4.02
C LEU A 17 -11.07 10.64 -2.57
N SER A 18 -11.88 10.10 -1.66
CA SER A 18 -11.72 10.37 -0.22
C SER A 18 -10.41 9.78 0.32
N PRO A 19 -9.84 10.30 1.41
CA PRO A 19 -8.63 9.74 2.01
C PRO A 19 -8.75 8.24 2.33
N GLY A 20 -9.91 7.79 2.86
CA GLY A 20 -10.16 6.38 3.15
C GLY A 20 -10.16 5.52 1.89
N VAL A 21 -10.81 5.96 0.81
CA VAL A 21 -10.82 5.23 -0.47
C VAL A 21 -9.42 5.16 -1.09
N ARG A 22 -8.63 6.23 -1.01
CA ARG A 22 -7.22 6.22 -1.47
C ARG A 22 -6.39 5.22 -0.68
N ALA A 23 -6.54 5.19 0.64
CA ALA A 23 -5.83 4.28 1.52
C ALA A 23 -6.22 2.81 1.22
N ALA A 24 -7.50 2.51 1.07
CA ALA A 24 -8.00 1.17 0.73
C ALA A 24 -7.43 0.65 -0.60
N ASN A 25 -7.42 1.49 -1.65
CA ASN A 25 -6.83 1.12 -2.93
C ASN A 25 -5.32 0.87 -2.84
N ALA A 26 -4.60 1.70 -2.08
CA ALA A 26 -3.17 1.53 -1.85
C ALA A 26 -2.84 0.26 -1.04
N ILE A 27 -3.65 -0.06 -0.03
CA ILE A 27 -3.56 -1.30 0.74
C ILE A 27 -3.68 -2.51 -0.19
N GLY A 28 -4.68 -2.55 -1.06
CA GLY A 28 -4.88 -3.68 -1.99
C GLY A 28 -3.65 -3.94 -2.88
N ALA A 29 -3.04 -2.87 -3.42
CA ALA A 29 -1.82 -3.00 -4.22
C ALA A 29 -0.58 -3.46 -3.44
N LEU A 30 -0.49 -3.08 -2.16
CA LEU A 30 0.63 -3.46 -1.28
C LEU A 30 0.45 -4.86 -0.67
N ASP A 31 -0.78 -5.30 -0.44
CA ASP A 31 -1.08 -6.61 0.11
C ASP A 31 -0.71 -7.74 -0.87
N GLU A 32 -1.03 -7.57 -2.15
CA GLU A 32 -0.66 -8.53 -3.21
C GLU A 32 0.85 -8.80 -3.23
N VAL A 33 1.67 -7.75 -3.13
CA VAL A 33 3.13 -7.91 -3.10
C VAL A 33 3.66 -8.38 -1.74
N SER A 34 2.90 -8.17 -0.66
CA SER A 34 3.27 -8.67 0.67
C SER A 34 3.33 -10.20 0.73
N GLN A 35 2.57 -10.85 -0.16
CA GLN A 35 2.47 -12.30 -0.29
C GLN A 35 3.51 -12.91 -1.25
N ASP A 36 4.36 -12.10 -1.89
CA ASP A 36 5.40 -12.59 -2.80
C ASP A 36 6.44 -13.44 -2.02
N PRO A 37 6.62 -14.73 -2.37
CA PRO A 37 7.55 -15.61 -1.68
C PRO A 37 9.02 -15.20 -1.88
N ASN A 38 9.33 -14.47 -2.95
CA ASN A 38 10.68 -13.99 -3.25
C ASN A 38 11.00 -12.62 -2.62
N MET A 39 10.07 -12.05 -1.84
CA MET A 39 10.27 -10.74 -1.24
C MET A 39 11.36 -10.77 -0.15
N PRO A 40 12.36 -9.87 -0.21
CA PRO A 40 13.36 -9.73 0.85
C PRO A 40 12.71 -9.36 2.18
N LEU A 41 13.22 -9.91 3.30
CA LEU A 41 12.67 -9.69 4.64
C LEU A 41 12.53 -8.21 5.00
N HIS A 42 13.55 -7.40 4.72
CA HIS A 42 13.53 -5.96 5.01
C HIS A 42 12.42 -5.22 4.23
N ALA A 43 12.10 -5.67 3.02
CA ALA A 43 11.02 -5.10 2.22
C ALA A 43 9.65 -5.50 2.77
N ARG A 44 9.51 -6.76 3.22
CA ARG A 44 8.30 -7.25 3.89
C ARG A 44 7.98 -6.44 5.14
N THR A 45 8.96 -6.22 6.01
CA THR A 45 8.77 -5.42 7.23
C THR A 45 8.36 -3.98 6.91
N LYS A 46 8.97 -3.36 5.89
CA LYS A 46 8.58 -2.01 5.44
C LYS A 46 7.16 -1.97 4.90
N ILE A 47 6.76 -2.94 4.06
CA ILE A 47 5.39 -3.01 3.54
C ILE A 47 4.39 -3.17 4.69
N TRP A 48 4.69 -4.03 5.66
CA TRP A 48 3.82 -4.21 6.82
C TRP A 48 3.64 -2.91 7.62
N GLN A 49 4.73 -2.17 7.88
CA GLN A 49 4.64 -0.86 8.53
C GLN A 49 3.76 0.13 7.76
N VAL A 50 3.89 0.18 6.43
CA VAL A 50 3.08 1.05 5.58
C VAL A 50 1.62 0.63 5.60
N LEU A 51 1.31 -0.67 5.52
CA LEU A 51 -0.05 -1.18 5.63
C LEU A 51 -0.70 -0.77 6.94
N SER A 52 -0.02 -0.97 8.08
CA SER A 52 -0.53 -0.55 9.39
C SER A 52 -0.78 0.96 9.47
N MET A 53 0.04 1.79 8.82
CA MET A 53 -0.22 3.23 8.76
C MET A 53 -1.47 3.54 7.93
N LEU A 54 -1.63 2.90 6.76
CA LEU A 54 -2.76 3.12 5.87
C LEU A 54 -4.09 2.66 6.48
N GLU A 55 -4.10 1.58 7.26
CA GLU A 55 -5.29 1.06 7.95
C GLU A 55 -5.88 2.06 8.97
N THR A 56 -5.09 3.00 9.47
CA THR A 56 -5.57 4.06 10.38
C THR A 56 -6.35 5.17 9.67
N ILE A 57 -6.22 5.28 8.34
CA ILE A 57 -6.88 6.32 7.55
C ILE A 57 -8.32 5.88 7.29
N LYS A 58 -9.26 6.67 7.82
CA LYS A 58 -10.70 6.52 7.62
C LYS A 58 -11.28 7.83 7.07
N ASP A 59 -12.49 7.76 6.55
CA ASP A 59 -13.27 8.93 6.15
C ASP A 59 -13.89 9.65 7.37
#